data_AF-A0A7J4IEP2-F1
#
_entry.id   AF-A0A7J4IEP2-F1
#
_cell.length_a   1.000
_cell.length_b   1.000
_cell.length_c   1.000
_cell.angle_alpha   90.00
_cell.angle_beta   90.00
_cell.angle_gamma   90.00
#
_symmetry.space_group_name_H-M   'P 1'
#
loop_
_entity.id
_entity.type
_entity.pdbx_description
1 polymer ?
#
loop_
_entity_poly.entity_id
_entity_poly.type
_entity_poly.pdbx_seq_one_letter_code
_entity_poly.pdbx_strand_id
1 'polypeptide(L)'
;QAEKEVFRECVRQVMPGIELVETNAVEGTGLRYLFKAIERYASVGDPAAIVLRGTPPLGVCTICVGKKEIGWQHHFGTVRPLEQADHLYRGD
;
A
#
# COMPACT_ATOMS: atom_id res chain seq x y z
N GLN A 1 2.93 -23.56 8.61
CA GLN A 1 3.96 -23.35 7.56
C GLN A 1 3.44 -23.60 6.13
N ALA A 2 2.12 -23.74 5.88
CA ALA A 2 1.56 -23.92 4.53
C ALA A 2 0.75 -22.70 4.04
N GLU A 3 0.23 -21.88 4.96
CA GLU A 3 -0.65 -20.74 4.63
C GLU A 3 0.02 -19.71 3.73
N LYS A 4 1.32 -19.47 3.91
CA LYS A 4 2.07 -18.53 3.09
C LYS A 4 2.19 -19.02 1.64
N GLU A 5 2.55 -20.28 1.46
CA GLU A 5 2.66 -20.94 0.15
C GLU A 5 1.30 -20.99 -0.55
N VAL A 6 0.23 -21.31 0.19
CA VAL A 6 -1.15 -21.31 -0.32
C VAL A 6 -1.56 -19.90 -0.76
N PHE A 7 -1.31 -18.88 0.07
CA PHE A 7 -1.62 -17.50 -0.29
C PHE A 7 -0.86 -17.03 -1.54
N ARG A 8 0.44 -17.36 -1.62
CA ARG A 8 1.27 -17.07 -2.78
C ARG A 8 0.69 -17.68 -4.05
N GLU A 9 0.21 -18.92 -3.97
CA GLU A 9 -0.34 -19.62 -5.12
C GLU A 9 -1.74 -19.10 -5.49
N CYS A 10 -2.59 -18.78 -4.52
CA CYS A 10 -3.87 -18.13 -4.77
C CYS A 10 -3.70 -16.79 -5.52
N VAL A 11 -2.71 -15.98 -5.16
CA VAL A 11 -2.42 -14.72 -5.86
C VAL A 11 -2.00 -14.98 -7.30
N ARG A 12 -1.14 -15.98 -7.55
CA ARG A 12 -0.70 -16.35 -8.91
C ARG A 12 -1.81 -16.93 -9.77
N GLN A 13 -2.74 -17.67 -9.18
CA GLN A 13 -3.92 -18.18 -9.88
C GLN A 13 -4.82 -17.05 -10.39
N VAL A 14 -4.96 -15.97 -9.60
CA VAL A 14 -5.75 -14.80 -9.99
C VAL A 14 -5.01 -13.92 -11.02
N MET A 15 -3.70 -13.71 -10.82
CA MET A 15 -2.89 -12.90 -11.73
C MET A 15 -1.58 -13.61 -12.11
N PRO A 16 -1.60 -14.38 -13.21
CA PRO A 16 -0.40 -15.04 -13.72
C PRO A 16 0.69 -14.01 -14.06
N GLY A 17 1.92 -14.28 -13.63
CA GLY A 17 3.08 -13.42 -13.92
C GLY A 17 3.26 -12.21 -13.01
N ILE A 18 2.43 -12.04 -11.96
CA ILE A 18 2.65 -11.00 -10.96
C ILE A 18 3.96 -11.25 -10.20
N GLU A 19 4.78 -10.20 -10.06
CA GLU A 19 5.99 -10.23 -9.24
C GLU A 19 5.58 -10.17 -7.75
N LEU A 20 5.97 -11.19 -6.99
CA LEU A 20 5.70 -11.29 -5.55
C LEU A 20 6.99 -11.04 -4.78
N VAL A 21 7.03 -9.96 -4.01
CA VAL A 21 8.15 -9.60 -3.15
C VAL A 21 7.74 -9.87 -1.70
N GLU A 22 8.34 -10.89 -1.08
CA GLU A 22 8.14 -11.17 0.34
C GLU A 22 9.01 -10.22 1.18
N THR A 23 8.38 -9.46 2.06
CA THR A 23 9.07 -8.46 2.90
C THR A 23 8.64 -8.55 4.36
N ASN A 24 9.59 -8.34 5.27
CA ASN A 24 9.32 -8.01 6.67
C ASN A 24 9.76 -6.55 6.90
N ALA A 25 8.81 -5.65 7.08
CA ALA A 25 9.11 -4.23 7.28
C ALA A 25 9.79 -3.94 8.64
N VAL A 26 9.54 -4.77 9.65
CA VAL A 26 10.10 -4.60 11.01
C VAL A 26 11.59 -4.95 11.02
N GLU A 27 11.95 -6.05 10.36
CA GLU A 27 13.35 -6.54 10.29
C GLU A 27 14.10 -6.02 9.05
N GLY A 28 13.40 -5.38 8.12
CA GLY A 28 13.94 -4.89 6.85
C GLY A 28 14.17 -5.96 5.78
N THR A 29 13.82 -7.22 6.04
CA THR A 29 14.03 -8.32 5.08
C THR A 29 13.21 -8.10 3.81
N GLY A 30 13.83 -8.29 2.65
CA GLY A 30 13.17 -8.21 1.33
C GLY A 30 12.92 -6.79 0.81
N LEU A 31 13.04 -5.74 1.64
CA LEU A 31 12.76 -4.35 1.24
C LEU A 31 13.66 -3.86 0.10
N ARG A 32 14.91 -4.33 0.02
CA ARG A 32 15.83 -3.96 -1.08
C ARG A 32 15.27 -4.34 -2.46
N TYR A 33 14.59 -5.48 -2.57
CA TYR A 33 13.99 -5.90 -3.84
C TYR A 33 12.78 -5.03 -4.18
N LEU A 34 11.97 -4.71 -3.17
CA LEU A 34 10.84 -3.80 -3.32
C LEU A 34 11.29 -2.42 -3.81
N PHE A 35 12.32 -1.83 -3.19
CA PHE A 35 12.85 -0.52 -3.62
C PHE A 35 13.38 -0.54 -5.04
N LYS A 36 14.17 -1.56 -5.41
CA LYS A 36 14.64 -1.72 -6.79
C LYS A 36 13.50 -1.89 -7.79
N ALA A 37 12.42 -2.59 -7.41
CA ALA A 37 11.26 -2.73 -8.26
C ALA A 37 10.56 -1.38 -8.47
N ILE A 38 10.42 -0.56 -7.41
CA ILE A 38 9.86 0.79 -7.48
C ILE A 38 10.72 1.71 -8.35
N GLU A 39 12.05 1.69 -8.18
CA GLU A 39 13.01 2.51 -8.95
C GLU A 39 12.99 2.25 -10.46
N ARG A 40 12.49 1.08 -10.91
CA ARG A 40 12.35 0.78 -12.34
C ARG A 40 11.18 1.51 -12.99
N TYR A 41 10.23 2.02 -12.22
CA TYR A 41 9.11 2.77 -12.75
C TYR A 41 9.51 4.22 -13.02
N ALA A 42 8.84 4.85 -13.98
CA ALA A 42 9.04 6.26 -14.27
C ALA A 42 8.74 7.10 -13.01
N SER A 43 9.55 8.14 -12.80
CA SER A 43 9.29 9.13 -11.76
C SER A 43 7.89 9.73 -11.96
N VAL A 44 7.22 10.03 -10.86
CA VAL A 44 5.95 10.73 -10.88
C VAL A 44 6.18 12.13 -11.45
N GLY A 45 5.58 12.42 -12.60
CA GLY A 45 5.64 13.75 -13.22
C GLY A 45 4.73 14.74 -12.49
N ASP A 46 3.43 14.42 -12.44
CA ASP A 46 2.41 15.22 -11.74
C ASP A 46 1.75 14.38 -10.62
N PRO A 47 2.07 14.65 -9.34
CA PRO A 47 1.45 13.97 -8.21
C PRO A 47 -0.07 14.16 -8.14
N ALA A 48 -0.61 15.30 -8.62
CA ALA A 48 -2.05 15.58 -8.58
C ALA A 48 -2.82 14.75 -9.62
N ALA A 49 -2.14 14.23 -10.65
CA ALA A 49 -2.72 13.35 -11.65
C ALA A 49 -2.83 11.88 -11.18
N ILE A 50 -2.23 11.53 -10.04
CA ILE A 50 -2.29 10.15 -9.52
C ILE A 50 -3.67 9.87 -8.93
N VAL A 51 -4.30 8.80 -9.42
CA VAL A 51 -5.55 8.27 -8.88
C VAL A 51 -5.45 6.77 -8.66
N LEU A 52 -6.24 6.23 -7.73
CA LEU A 52 -6.34 4.79 -7.52
C LEU A 52 -7.01 4.11 -8.71
N ARG A 53 -6.48 2.96 -9.12
CA ARG A 53 -7.05 2.18 -10.24
C ARG A 53 -8.48 1.71 -9.93
N GLY A 54 -8.76 1.38 -8.68
CA GLY A 54 -10.05 0.94 -8.18
C GLY A 54 -10.39 1.60 -6.86
N THR A 55 -11.61 1.35 -6.37
CA THR A 55 -11.97 1.72 -5.00
C THR A 55 -11.13 0.87 -4.05
N PRO A 56 -10.33 1.47 -3.15
CA PRO A 56 -9.53 0.72 -2.21
C PRO A 56 -10.46 -0.05 -1.25
N PRO A 57 -10.11 -1.28 -0.86
CA PRO A 57 -10.90 -2.06 0.12
C PRO A 57 -10.76 -1.52 1.55
N LEU A 58 -10.25 -0.30 1.72
CA LEU A 58 -9.94 0.34 3.00
C LEU A 58 -10.88 1.53 3.18
N GLY A 59 -11.79 1.45 4.15
CA GLY A 59 -12.66 2.56 4.56
C GLY A 59 -12.03 3.37 5.68
N VAL A 60 -11.04 4.21 5.38
CA VAL A 60 -10.37 5.06 6.39
C VAL A 60 -11.29 6.16 6.91
N CYS A 61 -12.23 6.61 6.08
CA CYS A 61 -13.16 7.70 6.36
C CYS A 61 -14.48 7.42 5.60
N THR A 62 -15.64 7.48 6.26
CA THR A 62 -16.95 7.17 5.64
C THR A 62 -17.26 8.04 4.42
N ILE A 63 -16.74 9.26 4.40
CA ILE A 63 -16.88 10.23 3.30
C ILE A 63 -15.95 9.91 2.11
N CYS A 64 -14.85 9.20 2.37
CA CYS A 64 -13.78 8.91 1.42
C CYS A 64 -13.93 7.52 0.79
N VAL A 65 -14.77 6.65 1.37
CA VAL A 65 -15.10 5.33 0.81
C VAL A 65 -15.60 5.52 -0.62
N GLY A 66 -15.06 4.72 -1.56
CA GLY A 66 -15.44 4.81 -2.97
C GLY A 66 -14.57 5.71 -3.83
N LYS A 67 -13.94 6.74 -3.24
CA LYS A 67 -13.15 7.73 -3.98
C LYS A 67 -11.84 7.15 -4.53
N LYS A 68 -11.40 7.68 -5.66
CA LYS A 68 -10.14 7.29 -6.32
C LYS A 68 -9.09 8.40 -6.25
N GLU A 69 -9.52 9.63 -6.01
CA GLU A 69 -8.66 10.79 -5.75
C GLU A 69 -7.94 10.58 -4.42
N ILE A 70 -6.62 10.84 -4.43
CA ILE A 70 -5.75 10.61 -3.28
C ILE A 70 -5.05 11.90 -2.89
N GLY A 71 -4.60 11.96 -1.63
CA GLY A 71 -3.94 13.13 -1.08
C GLY A 71 -4.85 13.93 -0.15
N TRP A 72 -4.23 14.69 0.75
CA TRP A 72 -4.90 15.42 1.83
C TRP A 72 -5.90 16.46 1.29
N GLN A 73 -5.65 17.02 0.09
CA GLN A 73 -6.53 17.99 -0.57
C GLN A 73 -7.90 17.40 -0.95
N HIS A 74 -7.97 16.08 -1.16
CA HIS A 74 -9.20 15.36 -1.47
C HIS A 74 -9.83 14.69 -0.24
N HIS A 75 -9.16 14.77 0.92
CA HIS A 75 -9.68 14.26 2.18
C HIS A 75 -10.66 15.26 2.80
N PHE A 76 -11.77 14.76 3.32
CA PHE A 76 -12.75 15.56 4.02
C PHE A 76 -12.72 15.24 5.52
N GLY A 77 -12.36 16.21 6.34
CA GLY A 77 -12.21 16.05 7.79
C GLY A 77 -10.77 16.25 8.27
N THR A 78 -10.51 15.83 9.51
CA THR A 78 -9.20 16.01 10.15
C THR A 78 -8.23 14.91 9.71
N VAL A 79 -7.18 15.30 8.98
CA VAL A 79 -6.04 14.42 8.67
C VAL A 79 -5.04 14.48 9.81
N ARG A 80 -4.68 13.31 10.38
CA ARG A 80 -3.53 13.17 11.27
C ARG A 80 -2.41 12.45 10.52
N PRO A 81 -1.31 13.14 10.16
CA PRO A 81 -0.18 12.49 9.50
C PRO A 81 0.49 11.49 10.46
N LEU A 82 1.11 10.46 9.88
CA LEU A 82 1.83 9.42 10.63
C LEU A 82 2.98 9.98 11.49
N GLU A 83 3.57 11.11 11.11
CA GLU A 83 4.61 11.77 11.90
C GLU A 83 4.11 12.31 13.25
N GLN A 84 2.80 12.53 13.39
CA GLN A 84 2.15 12.97 14.63
C GLN A 84 1.46 11.82 15.38
N ALA A 85 1.73 10.57 14.98
CA ALA A 85 1.27 9.40 15.71
C ALA A 85 2.20 9.16 16.91
N ASP A 86 2.02 9.93 17.98
CA ASP A 86 2.74 9.77 19.27
C ASP A 86 2.56 8.36 19.87
N HIS A 87 1.64 7.56 19.34
CA HIS A 87 1.35 6.20 19.76
C HIS A 87 1.31 5.28 18.53
N LEU A 88 2.49 4.97 17.99
CA LEU A 88 2.63 3.77 17.16
C LEU A 88 2.32 2.57 18.07
N TYR A 89 1.24 1.85 17.78
CA TYR A 89 0.83 0.63 18.49
C TYR A 89 2.00 -0.37 18.49
N ARG A 90 2.70 -0.47 19.63
CA ARG A 90 3.63 -1.55 19.96
C ARG A 90 2.76 -2.59 20.63
N GLY A 91 2.39 -3.64 19.90
CA GLY A 91 1.50 -4.70 20.40
C GLY A 91 2.13 -5.50 21.54
N ASP A 92 2.15 -4.91 22.73
CA ASP A 92 2.23 -5.59 24.02
C ASP A 92 0.85 -6.12 24.43
#